data_AF-A0A1F9NN58-F1
#
_entry.id   AF-A0A1F9NN58-F1
#
_cell.length_a   1.000
_cell.length_b   1.000
_cell.length_c   1.000
_cell.angle_alpha   90.00
_cell.angle_beta   90.00
_cell.angle_gamma   90.00
#
_symmetry.space_group_name_H-M   'P 1'
#
loop_
_entity.id
_entity.type
_entity.pdbx_description
1 polymer ?
#
loop_
_entity_poly.entity_id
_entity_poly.type
_entity_poly.pdbx_seq_one_letter_code
_entity_poly.pdbx_strand_id
1 'polypeptide(L)'
;TSEYITVKDVAELIKAGSRVEVKDANTGEDVTALVLTQIIMDKAKNNQGLLPVSLLHLVIQFGENLLHEFFEKYLERTMENYLVYRKTMDDQVNAYLDMGMDFSSLAEKTLKDMESLNIFSETLKHYGIKK
;
A
#
# COMPACT_ATOMS: atom_id res chain seq x y z
N THR A 1 7.80 -27.48 15.86
CA THR A 1 7.18 -27.72 17.18
C THR A 1 5.84 -27.01 17.15
N SER A 2 4.73 -27.72 17.36
CA SER A 2 3.41 -27.11 17.47
C SER A 2 3.27 -26.57 18.91
N GLU A 3 3.13 -25.27 19.05
CA GLU A 3 2.96 -24.59 20.33
C GLU A 3 1.52 -24.07 20.43
N TYR A 4 0.93 -24.19 21.62
CA TYR A 4 -0.40 -23.64 21.87
C TYR A 4 -0.28 -22.14 22.01
N ILE A 5 -0.79 -21.41 21.02
CA ILE A 5 -0.71 -19.95 20.95
C ILE A 5 -2.11 -19.34 20.89
N THR A 6 -2.26 -18.15 21.45
CA THR A 6 -3.53 -17.41 21.39
C THR A 6 -3.65 -16.61 20.09
N VAL A 7 -4.87 -16.16 19.77
CA VAL A 7 -5.12 -15.25 18.63
C VAL A 7 -4.28 -13.97 18.71
N LYS A 8 -4.00 -13.48 19.93
CA LYS A 8 -3.13 -12.32 20.13
C LYS A 8 -1.68 -12.63 19.76
N ASP A 9 -1.18 -13.80 20.16
CA ASP A 9 0.18 -14.23 19.84
C ASP A 9 0.35 -14.41 18.33
N VAL A 10 -0.65 -14.99 17.66
CA VAL A 10 -0.71 -15.06 16.18
C VAL A 10 -0.59 -13.67 15.56
N ALA A 11 -1.32 -12.68 16.09
CA ALA A 11 -1.25 -11.31 15.59
C ALA A 11 0.14 -10.68 15.77
N GLU A 12 0.82 -10.95 16.89
CA GLU A 12 2.19 -10.47 17.12
C GLU A 12 3.22 -11.15 16.20
N LEU A 13 3.08 -12.45 15.95
CA LEU A 13 3.94 -13.17 14.98
C LEU A 13 3.83 -12.57 13.57
N ILE A 14 2.60 -12.27 13.13
CA ILE A 14 2.36 -11.63 11.83
C ILE A 14 2.94 -10.22 11.78
N LYS A 15 2.77 -9.43 12.85
CA LYS A 15 3.38 -8.09 12.95
C LYS A 15 4.91 -8.15 12.88
N ALA A 16 5.52 -9.20 13.41
CA ALA A 16 6.95 -9.46 13.29
C ALA A 16 7.38 -9.94 11.89
N GLY A 17 6.44 -10.10 10.94
CA GLY A 17 6.69 -10.47 9.56
C GLY A 17 6.61 -11.98 9.28
N SER A 18 6.12 -12.78 10.23
CA SER A 18 5.96 -14.22 10.02
C SER A 18 4.67 -14.55 9.27
N ARG A 19 4.73 -15.51 8.34
CA ARG A 19 3.54 -16.18 7.80
C ARG A 19 3.16 -17.31 8.76
N VAL A 20 1.87 -17.45 9.03
CA VAL A 20 1.33 -18.39 10.00
C VAL A 20 0.33 -19.34 9.33
N GLU A 21 0.33 -20.59 9.79
CA GLU A 21 -0.69 -21.59 9.52
C GLU A 21 -1.23 -22.02 10.88
N VAL A 22 -2.54 -21.99 11.06
CA VAL A 22 -3.19 -22.30 12.34
C VAL A 22 -4.08 -23.51 12.16
N LYS A 23 -3.88 -24.51 13.01
CA LYS A 23 -4.68 -25.73 13.05
C LYS A 23 -5.45 -25.82 14.36
N ASP A 24 -6.70 -26.27 14.28
CA ASP A 24 -7.46 -26.62 15.49
C ASP A 24 -6.76 -27.78 16.19
N ALA A 25 -6.54 -27.65 17.50
CA ALA A 25 -5.77 -28.64 18.25
C ALA A 25 -6.51 -29.98 18.45
N ASN A 26 -7.84 -29.99 18.33
CA ASN A 26 -8.67 -31.17 18.53
C ASN A 26 -8.93 -31.90 17.22
N THR A 27 -9.22 -31.15 16.15
CA THR A 27 -9.60 -31.72 14.84
C THR A 27 -8.44 -31.77 13.84
N GLY A 28 -7.42 -30.92 14.02
CA GLY A 28 -6.33 -30.74 13.05
C GLY A 28 -6.73 -29.96 11.80
N GLU A 29 -7.95 -29.43 11.75
CA GLU A 29 -8.47 -28.65 10.63
C GLU A 29 -7.71 -27.33 10.49
N ASP A 30 -7.46 -26.91 9.24
CA ASP A 30 -6.89 -25.60 8.95
C ASP A 30 -7.92 -24.51 9.24
N VAL A 31 -7.66 -23.74 10.29
CA VAL A 31 -8.51 -22.63 10.74
C VAL A 31 -7.82 -21.28 10.52
N THR A 32 -6.78 -21.23 9.68
CA THR A 32 -5.97 -20.03 9.43
C THR A 32 -6.85 -18.85 9.01
N ALA A 33 -7.71 -19.04 8.01
CA ALA A 33 -8.59 -17.97 7.50
C ALA A 33 -9.53 -17.43 8.59
N LEU A 34 -10.07 -18.31 9.44
CA LEU A 34 -10.96 -17.94 10.54
C LEU A 34 -10.22 -17.08 11.58
N VAL A 35 -9.04 -17.52 12.00
CA VAL A 35 -8.22 -16.81 13.00
C VAL A 35 -7.73 -15.46 12.46
N LEU A 36 -7.26 -15.40 11.21
CA LEU A 36 -6.85 -14.14 10.58
C LEU A 36 -8.01 -13.15 10.45
N THR A 37 -9.20 -13.63 10.09
CA THR A 37 -10.42 -12.79 10.02
C THR A 37 -10.79 -12.26 11.40
N GLN A 38 -10.69 -13.08 12.44
CA GLN A 38 -10.93 -12.65 13.83
C GLN A 38 -9.96 -11.52 14.24
N ILE A 39 -8.67 -11.65 13.94
CA ILE A 39 -7.66 -10.61 14.22
C ILE A 39 -8.04 -9.29 13.53
N ILE A 40 -8.46 -9.34 12.26
CA ILE A 40 -8.86 -8.15 11.50
C ILE A 40 -10.10 -7.50 12.13
N MET A 41 -11.12 -8.30 12.48
CA MET A 41 -12.35 -7.82 13.11
C MET A 41 -12.08 -7.15 14.46
N ASP A 42 -11.24 -7.74 15.31
CA ASP A 42 -10.91 -7.17 16.62
C ASP A 42 -10.19 -5.82 16.48
N LYS A 43 -9.30 -5.68 15.50
CA LYS A 43 -8.63 -4.40 15.25
C LYS A 43 -9.58 -3.36 14.63
N ALA A 44 -10.57 -3.79 13.83
CA ALA A 44 -11.61 -2.90 13.30
C ALA A 44 -12.51 -2.34 14.42
N LYS A 45 -12.92 -3.17 15.39
CA LYS A 45 -13.69 -2.72 16.58
C LYS A 45 -12.96 -1.66 17.40
N ASN A 46 -11.63 -1.73 17.45
CA ASN A 46 -10.79 -0.78 18.17
C ASN A 46 -10.47 0.50 17.38
N ASN A 47 -11.15 0.75 16.25
CA ASN A 47 -10.96 1.93 15.38
C ASN A 47 -9.51 2.20 14.95
N GLN A 48 -8.68 1.16 14.85
CA GLN A 48 -7.26 1.30 14.47
C GLN A 48 -7.02 1.47 12.96
N GLY A 49 -8.05 1.84 12.18
CA GLY A 49 -7.90 2.25 10.79
C GLY A 49 -7.36 1.17 9.84
N LEU A 50 -7.75 -0.09 10.00
CA LEU A 50 -7.15 -1.19 9.22
C LEU A 50 -7.47 -1.16 7.72
N LEU A 51 -8.75 -0.99 7.38
CA LEU A 51 -9.24 -1.16 6.02
C LEU A 51 -10.23 -0.04 5.69
N PRO A 52 -10.01 0.69 4.57
CA PRO A 52 -10.99 1.65 4.07
C PRO A 52 -12.35 0.97 3.82
N VAL A 53 -13.44 1.66 4.15
CA VAL A 53 -14.81 1.15 3.94
C VAL A 53 -15.05 0.77 2.47
N SER A 54 -14.46 1.51 1.53
CA SER A 54 -14.53 1.21 0.09
C SER A 54 -13.94 -0.16 -0.25
N LEU A 55 -12.83 -0.55 0.37
CA LEU A 55 -12.21 -1.86 0.15
C LEU A 55 -13.07 -2.99 0.72
N LEU A 56 -13.70 -2.78 1.87
CA LEU A 56 -14.62 -3.76 2.46
C LEU A 56 -15.80 -4.04 1.53
N HIS A 57 -16.38 -3.00 0.91
CA HIS A 57 -17.45 -3.18 -0.08
C HIS A 57 -16.97 -3.99 -1.29
N LEU A 58 -15.76 -3.74 -1.80
CA LEU A 58 -15.20 -4.50 -2.91
C LEU A 58 -15.01 -5.99 -2.57
N VAL A 59 -14.50 -6.28 -1.37
CA VAL A 59 -14.33 -7.67 -0.89
C VAL A 59 -15.67 -8.38 -0.81
N ILE A 60 -16.71 -7.74 -0.26
CA ILE A 60 -18.06 -8.34 -0.17
C ILE A 60 -18.69 -8.50 -1.56
N GLN A 61 -18.58 -7.50 -2.41
CA GLN A 61 -19.25 -7.48 -3.72
C GLN A 61 -18.63 -8.47 -4.71
N PHE A 62 -17.32 -8.71 -4.62
CA PHE A 62 -16.59 -9.46 -5.65
C PHE A 62 -15.75 -10.62 -5.11
N GLY A 63 -15.76 -10.88 -3.80
CA GLY A 63 -14.96 -11.93 -3.17
C GLY A 63 -15.27 -13.35 -3.66
N GLU A 64 -16.46 -13.58 -4.20
CA GLU A 64 -16.89 -14.87 -4.76
C GLU A 64 -16.84 -14.93 -6.30
N ASN A 65 -16.49 -13.82 -6.98
CA ASN A 65 -16.59 -13.66 -8.44
C ASN A 65 -15.22 -13.31 -9.08
N LEU A 66 -15.21 -12.66 -10.25
CA LEU A 66 -14.01 -12.33 -11.04
C LEU A 66 -12.85 -11.66 -10.28
N LEU A 67 -13.09 -10.98 -9.15
CA LEU A 67 -12.00 -10.38 -8.37
C LEU A 67 -11.38 -11.34 -7.36
N HIS A 68 -11.90 -12.56 -7.17
CA HIS A 68 -11.27 -13.57 -6.32
C HIS A 68 -9.83 -13.86 -6.78
N GLU A 69 -9.64 -14.13 -8.08
CA GLU A 69 -8.32 -14.32 -8.67
C GLU A 69 -7.43 -13.08 -8.53
N PHE A 70 -8.03 -11.87 -8.60
CA PHE A 70 -7.29 -10.65 -8.38
C PHE A 70 -6.78 -10.51 -6.95
N PHE A 71 -7.64 -10.78 -5.97
CA PHE A 71 -7.27 -10.73 -4.57
C PHE A 71 -6.22 -11.78 -4.21
N GLU A 72 -6.33 -12.99 -4.75
CA GLU A 72 -5.35 -14.05 -4.50
C GLU A 72 -4.01 -13.80 -5.20
N LYS A 73 -4.00 -13.36 -6.46
CA LYS A 73 -2.77 -13.33 -7.27
C LYS A 73 -2.09 -11.97 -7.35
N TYR A 74 -2.86 -10.89 -7.27
CA TYR A 74 -2.36 -9.54 -7.57
C TYR A 74 -2.38 -8.60 -6.38
N LEU A 75 -3.37 -8.68 -5.48
CA LEU A 75 -3.48 -7.73 -4.37
C LEU A 75 -2.22 -7.72 -3.48
N GLU A 76 -1.76 -8.90 -3.05
CA GLU A 76 -0.54 -9.04 -2.24
C GLU A 76 0.65 -8.36 -2.93
N ARG A 77 0.86 -8.69 -4.21
CA ARG A 77 1.95 -8.14 -5.02
C ARG A 77 1.86 -6.64 -5.20
N THR A 78 0.66 -6.11 -5.42
CA THR A 78 0.43 -4.66 -5.54
C THR A 78 0.76 -3.96 -4.22
N MET A 79 0.36 -4.53 -3.09
CA MET A 79 0.68 -3.98 -1.76
C MET A 79 2.19 -4.02 -1.48
N GLU A 80 2.87 -5.14 -1.76
CA GLU A 80 4.33 -5.26 -1.64
C GLU A 80 5.04 -4.19 -2.48
N ASN A 81 4.67 -4.07 -3.75
CA ASN A 81 5.25 -3.09 -4.67
C ASN A 81 5.04 -1.65 -4.18
N TYR A 82 3.84 -1.33 -3.68
CA TYR A 82 3.55 -0.02 -3.11
C TYR A 82 4.42 0.29 -1.87
N LEU A 83 4.58 -0.69 -0.97
CA LEU A 83 5.43 -0.52 0.22
C LEU A 83 6.90 -0.33 -0.15
N VAL A 84 7.42 -1.10 -1.11
CA VAL A 84 8.78 -0.93 -1.63
C VAL A 84 8.96 0.44 -2.28
N TYR A 85 8.00 0.85 -3.11
CA TYR A 85 8.02 2.15 -3.77
C TYR A 85 8.04 3.30 -2.74
N ARG A 86 7.14 3.25 -1.76
CA ARG A 86 7.07 4.26 -0.69
C ARG A 86 8.40 4.35 0.07
N LYS A 87 8.94 3.21 0.50
CA LYS A 87 10.24 3.17 1.19
C LYS A 87 11.36 3.78 0.34
N THR A 88 11.40 3.41 -0.95
CA THR A 88 12.42 3.90 -1.89
C THR A 88 12.29 5.40 -2.14
N MET A 89 11.08 5.95 -2.14
CA MET A 89 10.84 7.40 -2.22
C MET A 89 11.28 8.10 -0.94
N ASP A 90 10.92 7.58 0.23
CA ASP A 90 11.32 8.12 1.53
C ASP A 90 12.85 8.14 1.67
N ASP A 91 13.52 7.03 1.30
CA ASP A 91 14.98 6.92 1.30
C ASP A 91 15.64 7.92 0.33
N GLN A 92 15.07 8.12 -0.86
CA GLN A 92 15.55 9.11 -1.81
C GLN A 92 15.41 10.54 -1.28
N VAL A 93 14.25 10.90 -0.73
CA VAL A 93 14.02 12.23 -0.16
C VAL A 93 15.02 12.51 0.96
N ASN A 94 15.21 11.55 1.87
CA ASN A 94 16.19 11.67 2.95
C ASN A 94 17.62 11.81 2.40
N ALA A 95 18.00 11.04 1.37
CA ALA A 95 19.31 11.17 0.74
C ALA A 95 19.53 12.55 0.08
N TYR A 96 18.51 13.11 -0.58
CA TYR A 96 18.57 14.47 -1.15
C TYR A 96 18.73 15.54 -0.05
N LEU A 97 18.04 15.39 1.08
CA LEU A 97 18.16 16.28 2.24
C LEU A 97 19.55 16.19 2.88
N ASP A 98 20.08 14.98 3.07
CA ASP A 98 21.42 14.74 3.63
C ASP A 98 22.54 15.25 2.72
N MET A 99 22.35 15.20 1.40
CA MET A 99 23.28 15.79 0.43
C MET A 99 23.26 17.34 0.43
N GLY A 100 22.43 17.97 1.26
CA GLY A 100 22.33 19.43 1.36
C GLY A 100 21.75 20.09 0.11
N MET A 101 21.11 19.32 -0.78
CA MET A 101 20.42 19.88 -1.94
C MET A 101 19.09 20.47 -1.46
N ASP A 102 19.00 21.80 -1.54
CA ASP A 102 17.79 22.53 -1.18
C ASP A 102 16.66 22.18 -2.17
N PHE A 103 15.67 21.43 -1.71
CA PHE A 103 14.45 21.12 -2.47
C PHE A 103 13.77 22.40 -2.99
N SER A 104 13.92 23.53 -2.29
CA SER A 104 13.44 24.83 -2.74
C SER A 104 14.07 25.23 -4.07
N SER A 105 15.38 25.02 -4.24
CA SER A 105 16.08 25.38 -5.48
C SER A 105 15.65 24.51 -6.68
N LEU A 106 15.36 23.22 -6.45
CA LEU A 106 14.90 22.30 -7.50
C LEU A 106 13.44 22.57 -7.88
N ALA A 107 12.60 22.86 -6.88
CA ALA A 107 11.21 23.25 -7.09
C ALA A 107 11.12 24.61 -7.81
N GLU A 108 11.93 25.60 -7.42
CA GLU A 108 12.00 26.91 -8.07
C GLU A 108 12.44 26.78 -9.53
N LYS A 109 13.45 25.96 -9.81
CA LYS A 109 13.90 25.69 -11.18
C LYS A 109 12.82 25.01 -12.02
N THR A 110 12.13 24.02 -11.46
CA THR A 110 11.05 23.29 -12.15
C THR A 110 9.86 24.20 -12.44
N LEU A 111 9.47 25.05 -11.50
CA LEU A 111 8.43 26.07 -11.68
C LEU A 111 8.81 27.06 -12.79
N LYS A 112 10.03 27.61 -12.77
CA LYS A 112 10.54 28.50 -13.82
C LYS A 112 10.57 27.82 -15.19
N ASP A 113 11.00 26.56 -15.27
CA ASP A 113 11.00 25.81 -16.53
C ASP A 113 9.56 25.59 -17.05
N MET A 114 8.60 25.25 -16.18
CA MET A 114 7.19 25.12 -16.57
C MET A 114 6.57 26.46 -17.00
N GLU A 115 6.87 27.56 -16.30
CA GLU A 115 6.45 28.91 -16.71
C GLU A 115 7.05 29.29 -18.07
N SER A 116 8.32 28.98 -18.31
CA SER A 116 8.99 29.23 -19.59
C SER A 116 8.36 28.46 -20.75
N LEU A 117 7.94 27.21 -20.51
CA LEU A 117 7.22 26.39 -21.47
C LEU A 117 5.81 26.94 -21.74
N ASN A 118 5.14 27.46 -20.72
CA ASN A 118 3.83 28.09 -20.89
C ASN A 118 3.95 29.38 -21.72
N ILE A 119 4.94 30.24 -21.42
CA ILE A 119 5.26 31.46 -22.19
C ILE A 119 5.61 31.12 -23.64
N PHE A 120 6.43 30.08 -23.87
CA PHE A 120 6.77 29.62 -25.21
C PHE A 120 5.54 29.13 -25.96
N SER A 121 4.65 28.37 -25.30
CA SER A 121 3.40 27.91 -25.89
C SER A 121 2.43 29.04 -26.24
N GLU A 122 2.35 30.08 -25.40
CA GLU A 122 1.54 31.27 -25.65
C GLU A 122 2.13 32.11 -26.79
N THR A 123 3.46 32.23 -26.84
CA THR A 123 4.18 32.94 -27.91
C THR A 123 3.99 32.24 -29.26
N LEU A 124 4.03 30.91 -29.30
CA LEU A 124 3.74 30.10 -30.50
C LEU A 124 2.26 30.12 -30.91
N LYS A 125 1.33 30.32 -29.98
CA LYS A 125 -0.09 30.57 -30.31
C LYS A 125 -0.29 31.95 -30.92
N HIS A 126 0.52 32.93 -30.51
CA HIS A 126 0.45 34.30 -31.01
C HIS A 126 1.10 34.46 -32.39
N TYR A 127 2.21 33.77 -32.65
CA TYR A 127 2.79 33.61 -33.99
C TYR A 127 2.18 32.38 -34.65
N GLY A 128 1.10 32.57 -35.41
CA GLY A 128 0.33 31.49 -36.05
C GLY A 128 1.12 30.60 -37.01
N ILE A 129 1.95 29.69 -36.48
CA ILE A 129 2.55 28.59 -37.22
C ILE A 129 1.51 27.47 -37.20
N LYS A 130 0.70 27.41 -38.27
CA LYS A 130 -0.08 26.22 -38.57
C LYS A 130 0.88 25.09 -38.94
N LYS A 131 0.58 23.93 -38.39
CA LYS A 131 1.23 22.64 -38.63
C LYS A 131 1.31 22.30 -40.11
#